data_AF-A0A182XYN4-F1
#
_entry.id   AF-A0A182XYN4-F1
#
_cell.length_a   1.000
_cell.length_b   1.000
_cell.length_c   1.000
_cell.angle_alpha   90.00
_cell.angle_beta   90.00
_cell.angle_gamma   90.00
#
_symmetry.space_group_name_H-M   'P 1'
#
loop_
_entity.id
_entity.type
_entity.pdbx_description
1 polymer ?
#
loop_
_entity_poly.entity_id
_entity_poly.type
_entity_poly.pdbx_seq_one_letter_code
_entity_poly.pdbx_strand_id
1 'polypeptide(L)'
;MLSFFRKKTSEDLTVGSPSGSKGSPLVGSNGAVPPAPTLQELGYRNANDLRETIYDILRTIRDPEKPNTLEDLAVVYEEGIFVNEPTPNNVNVVRVEFNPTVPHCSLATLIGLCIRMKIERNINHNLKLDIYIKKGAHATEDEINKQINDKERIAAAMENPNLKQLVENCIKEED
;
A
#
# COMPACT_ATOMS: atom_id res chain seq x y z
N MET A 1 5.09 4.20 -66.21
CA MET A 1 4.05 3.41 -66.89
C MET A 1 4.34 1.94 -66.60
N LEU A 2 3.32 1.21 -66.15
CA LEU A 2 3.23 -0.26 -66.04
C LEU A 2 3.99 -0.98 -64.92
N SER A 3 3.20 -1.31 -63.90
CA SER A 3 3.34 -2.41 -62.95
C SER A 3 3.45 -3.79 -63.65
N PHE A 4 4.23 -4.70 -63.07
CA PHE A 4 4.11 -6.16 -63.25
C PHE A 4 4.34 -6.82 -61.86
N PHE A 5 3.30 -7.24 -61.13
CA PHE A 5 2.61 -8.54 -61.17
C PHE A 5 3.42 -9.79 -60.74
N ARG A 6 3.28 -10.14 -59.45
CA ARG A 6 2.87 -11.43 -58.84
C ARG A 6 3.36 -12.77 -59.45
N LYS A 7 4.07 -13.57 -58.62
CA LYS A 7 3.92 -15.05 -58.47
C LYS A 7 4.73 -15.54 -57.24
N LYS A 8 4.11 -16.14 -56.22
CA LYS A 8 3.93 -17.61 -55.97
C LYS A 8 5.30 -18.28 -55.74
N THR A 9 5.59 -18.94 -54.61
CA THR A 9 5.03 -20.23 -54.18
C THR A 9 5.25 -20.48 -52.69
N SER A 10 4.35 -21.28 -52.12
CA SER A 10 4.42 -21.86 -50.79
C SER A 10 5.08 -23.23 -50.93
N GLU A 11 6.21 -23.46 -50.25
CA GLU A 11 6.81 -24.79 -50.13
C GLU A 11 7.34 -25.03 -48.71
N ASP A 12 7.19 -26.29 -48.35
CA ASP A 12 7.36 -27.00 -47.09
C ASP A 12 8.80 -26.95 -46.56
N LEU A 13 8.95 -26.76 -45.24
CA LEU A 13 10.18 -27.10 -44.52
C LEU A 13 9.82 -27.73 -43.18
N THR A 14 9.90 -29.05 -43.15
CA THR A 14 10.14 -29.85 -41.96
C THR A 14 11.65 -30.03 -41.71
N VAL A 15 11.96 -30.45 -40.47
CA VAL A 15 13.21 -31.03 -39.93
C VAL A 15 14.11 -30.12 -39.07
N GLY A 16 14.20 -30.46 -37.77
CA GLY A 16 15.51 -30.65 -37.12
C GLY A 16 15.83 -29.83 -35.85
N SER A 17 15.49 -30.38 -34.68
CA SER A 17 16.08 -30.16 -33.33
C SER A 17 17.64 -30.24 -33.34
N PRO A 18 18.43 -29.83 -32.30
CA PRO A 18 18.17 -30.06 -30.87
C PRO A 18 18.75 -29.07 -29.82
N SER A 19 18.47 -29.41 -28.55
CA SER A 19 19.23 -29.12 -27.31
C SER A 19 18.74 -28.02 -26.38
N GLY A 20 18.77 -28.30 -25.07
CA GLY A 20 18.93 -27.28 -24.05
C GLY A 20 17.81 -27.14 -23.02
N SER A 21 17.68 -28.15 -22.15
CA SER A 21 17.34 -28.04 -20.72
C SER A 21 16.93 -26.66 -20.16
N LYS A 22 15.70 -26.54 -19.66
CA LYS A 22 15.40 -26.40 -18.22
C LYS A 22 13.88 -26.42 -18.07
N GLY A 23 13.40 -27.45 -17.38
CA GLY A 23 11.99 -27.66 -17.11
C GLY A 23 11.39 -26.46 -16.40
N SER A 24 10.32 -25.93 -16.98
CA SER A 24 9.34 -25.14 -16.26
C SER A 24 8.83 -25.97 -15.06
N PRO A 25 8.75 -25.42 -13.85
CA PRO A 25 8.06 -26.13 -12.78
C PRO A 25 6.60 -26.28 -13.19
N LEU A 26 6.21 -27.54 -13.33
CA LEU A 26 4.84 -27.98 -13.47
C LEU A 26 4.03 -27.34 -12.34
N VAL A 27 2.95 -26.66 -12.72
CA VAL A 27 1.88 -26.21 -11.83
C VAL A 27 1.37 -27.43 -11.08
N GLY A 28 1.83 -27.56 -9.84
CA GLY A 28 1.31 -28.52 -8.88
C GLY A 28 -0.04 -28.03 -8.39
N SER A 29 -1.05 -28.86 -8.60
CA SER A 29 -2.37 -28.75 -8.00
C SER A 29 -2.27 -28.81 -6.47
N ASN A 30 -2.16 -27.65 -5.84
CA ASN A 30 -2.65 -27.36 -4.48
C ASN A 30 -2.62 -25.84 -4.33
N GLY A 31 -3.79 -25.20 -4.27
CA GLY A 31 -3.97 -23.75 -4.12
C GLY A 31 -3.58 -23.22 -2.73
N ALA A 32 -2.44 -23.67 -2.19
CA ALA A 32 -1.85 -23.11 -0.98
C ALA A 32 -1.00 -21.90 -1.39
N VAL A 33 -1.55 -20.70 -1.19
CA VAL A 33 -0.75 -19.47 -1.20
C VAL A 33 0.38 -19.68 -0.18
N PRO A 34 1.67 -19.47 -0.54
CA PRO A 34 2.75 -19.61 0.42
C PRO A 34 2.48 -18.70 1.63
N PRO A 35 2.70 -19.18 2.86
CA PRO A 35 2.49 -18.34 4.05
C PRO A 35 3.40 -17.12 3.98
N ALA A 36 2.87 -15.96 4.36
CA ALA A 36 3.65 -14.74 4.45
C ALA A 36 4.79 -14.91 5.50
N PRO A 37 5.90 -14.17 5.36
CA PRO A 37 6.98 -14.23 6.33
C PRO A 37 6.50 -13.81 7.73
N THR A 38 7.02 -14.48 8.74
CA THR A 38 6.78 -14.16 10.16
C THR A 38 7.36 -12.80 10.53
N LEU A 39 6.88 -12.20 11.62
CA LEU A 39 7.42 -10.94 12.14
C LEU A 39 8.95 -11.00 12.36
N GLN A 40 9.45 -12.13 12.85
CA GLN A 40 10.88 -12.33 13.09
C GLN A 40 11.68 -12.39 11.78
N GLU A 41 11.14 -13.01 10.73
CA GLU A 41 11.76 -13.01 9.39
C GLU A 41 11.77 -11.63 8.75
N LEU A 42 10.83 -10.77 9.13
CA LEU A 42 10.77 -9.35 8.73
C LEU A 42 11.67 -8.44 9.58
N GLY A 43 12.34 -8.98 10.60
CA GLY A 43 13.25 -8.25 11.47
C GLY A 43 12.58 -7.67 12.74
N TYR A 44 11.30 -7.94 12.96
CA TYR A 44 10.58 -7.49 14.16
C TYR A 44 10.66 -8.53 15.27
N ARG A 45 11.03 -8.10 16.48
CA ARG A 45 11.12 -9.01 17.64
C ARG A 45 9.75 -9.47 18.12
N ASN A 46 8.77 -8.56 18.07
CA ASN A 46 7.41 -8.78 18.54
C ASN A 46 6.46 -7.74 17.90
N ALA A 47 5.17 -7.82 18.25
CA ALA A 47 4.16 -6.89 17.75
C ALA A 47 4.40 -5.44 18.21
N ASN A 48 5.00 -5.22 19.39
CA ASN A 48 5.31 -3.87 19.87
C ASN A 48 6.42 -3.21 19.05
N ASP A 49 7.43 -3.97 18.64
CA ASP A 49 8.52 -3.49 17.77
C ASP A 49 7.97 -3.01 16.41
N LEU A 50 7.00 -3.74 15.85
CA LEU A 50 6.27 -3.30 14.65
C LEU A 50 5.42 -2.05 14.94
N ARG A 51 4.73 -1.99 16.08
CA ARG A 51 3.94 -0.82 16.50
C ARG A 51 4.81 0.44 16.58
N GLU A 52 5.93 0.35 17.28
CA GLU A 52 6.91 1.44 17.44
C GLU A 52 7.47 1.86 16.08
N THR A 53 7.85 0.91 15.23
CA THR A 53 8.32 1.22 13.87
C THR A 53 7.27 1.98 13.06
N ILE A 54 6.01 1.55 13.10
CA ILE A 54 4.92 2.23 12.40
C ILE A 54 4.69 3.62 12.98
N TYR A 55 4.75 3.76 14.30
CA TYR A 55 4.63 5.06 14.96
C TYR A 55 5.74 6.02 14.50
N ASP A 56 6.99 5.56 14.47
CA ASP A 56 8.15 6.34 14.03
C ASP A 56 8.05 6.79 12.56
N ILE A 57 7.47 5.94 11.71
CA ILE A 57 7.17 6.30 10.32
C ILE A 57 6.09 7.39 10.26
N LEU A 58 5.01 7.24 11.04
CA LEU A 58 3.85 8.13 11.00
C LEU A 58 4.07 9.49 11.66
N ARG A 59 4.85 9.57 12.74
CA ARG A 59 5.16 10.82 13.46
C ARG A 59 5.82 11.87 12.58
N THR A 60 6.52 11.45 11.52
CA THR A 60 7.23 12.36 10.61
C THR A 60 6.34 12.97 9.52
N ILE A 61 5.12 12.47 9.35
CA ILE A 61 4.19 12.99 8.35
C ILE A 61 3.80 14.42 8.72
N ARG A 62 3.74 15.29 7.71
CA ARG A 62 3.31 16.69 7.84
C ARG A 62 1.82 16.85 7.61
N ASP A 63 1.25 17.81 8.30
CA ASP A 63 -0.12 18.23 8.03
C ASP A 63 -0.18 18.98 6.68
N PRO A 64 -1.22 18.74 5.87
CA PRO A 64 -1.36 19.38 4.55
C PRO A 64 -1.65 20.89 4.62
N GLU A 65 -2.11 21.41 5.76
CA GLU A 65 -2.41 22.84 5.96
C GLU A 65 -1.44 23.53 6.92
N LYS A 66 -0.83 22.77 7.84
CA LYS A 66 0.05 23.31 8.88
C LYS A 66 1.50 22.85 8.68
N PRO A 67 2.49 23.68 9.04
CA PRO A 67 3.90 23.30 8.96
C PRO A 67 4.35 22.30 10.05
N ASN A 68 3.41 21.80 10.86
CA ASN A 68 3.66 20.88 11.96
C ASN A 68 3.51 19.42 11.53
N THR A 69 4.10 18.51 12.30
CA THR A 69 3.90 17.08 12.08
C THR A 69 2.57 16.60 12.66
N LEU A 70 2.11 15.43 12.21
CA LEU A 70 0.92 14.80 12.76
C LEU A 70 1.07 14.46 14.25
N GLU A 71 2.30 14.22 14.72
CA GLU A 71 2.58 14.03 16.15
C GLU A 71 2.38 15.32 16.94
N ASP A 72 2.99 16.43 16.49
CA ASP A 72 2.88 17.74 17.15
C ASP A 72 1.43 18.20 17.31
N LEU A 73 0.59 17.81 16.35
CA LEU A 73 -0.84 18.13 16.31
C LEU A 73 -1.71 17.11 17.05
N ALA A 74 -1.11 16.10 17.69
CA ALA A 74 -1.79 14.99 18.34
C ALA A 74 -2.80 14.26 17.42
N VAL A 75 -2.53 14.24 16.12
CA VAL A 75 -3.33 13.53 15.12
C VAL A 75 -3.01 12.05 15.15
N VAL A 76 -1.72 11.72 15.23
CA VAL A 76 -1.22 10.36 15.44
C VAL A 76 -0.59 10.25 16.82
N TYR A 77 -0.78 9.10 17.45
CA TYR A 77 -0.26 8.80 18.78
C TYR A 77 -0.02 7.29 18.89
N GLU A 78 0.93 6.88 19.73
CA GLU A 78 1.37 5.49 19.84
C GLU A 78 0.22 4.53 20.23
N GLU A 79 -0.65 4.96 21.16
CA GLU A 79 -1.84 4.23 21.60
C GLU A 79 -2.92 4.09 20.50
N GLY A 80 -2.78 4.79 19.38
CA GLY A 80 -3.66 4.71 18.22
C GLY A 80 -3.25 3.59 17.26
N ILE A 81 -2.10 2.96 17.47
CA ILE A 81 -1.56 1.93 16.58
C ILE A 81 -1.75 0.57 17.24
N PHE A 82 -2.56 -0.27 16.61
CA PHE A 82 -2.89 -1.60 17.08
C PHE A 82 -2.31 -2.63 16.11
N VAL A 83 -1.47 -3.52 16.63
CA VAL A 83 -0.98 -4.67 15.88
C VAL A 83 -1.77 -5.89 16.35
N ASN A 84 -2.64 -6.38 15.47
CA ASN A 84 -3.50 -7.53 15.75
C ASN A 84 -2.76 -8.83 15.39
N GLU A 85 -3.32 -9.95 15.88
CA GLU A 85 -2.82 -11.27 15.53
C GLU A 85 -2.82 -11.48 14.00
N PRO A 86 -1.76 -12.09 13.45
CA PRO A 86 -1.67 -12.33 12.03
C PRO A 86 -2.79 -13.27 11.57
N THR A 87 -3.24 -13.07 10.33
CA THR A 87 -4.24 -13.95 9.70
C THR A 87 -3.71 -15.39 9.56
N PRO A 88 -4.56 -16.39 9.27
CA PRO A 88 -4.13 -17.78 9.05
C PRO A 88 -3.05 -17.94 7.96
N ASN A 89 -2.92 -16.97 7.05
CA ASN A 89 -1.88 -16.92 6.02
C ASN A 89 -0.61 -16.18 6.49
N ASN A 90 -0.48 -15.95 7.80
CA ASN A 90 0.62 -15.26 8.46
C ASN A 90 0.78 -13.78 8.07
N VAL A 91 -0.29 -13.14 7.59
CA VAL A 91 -0.25 -11.70 7.24
C VAL A 91 -0.55 -10.86 8.47
N ASN A 92 0.39 -9.97 8.82
CA ASN A 92 0.23 -9.03 9.92
C ASN A 92 -0.90 -8.05 9.66
N VAL A 93 -1.73 -7.83 10.68
CA VAL A 93 -2.87 -6.91 10.61
C VAL A 93 -2.56 -5.71 11.50
N VAL A 94 -2.49 -4.54 10.89
CA VAL A 94 -2.24 -3.27 11.58
C VAL A 94 -3.48 -2.41 11.44
N ARG A 95 -3.97 -1.94 12.58
CA ARG A 95 -5.00 -0.92 12.64
C ARG A 95 -4.40 0.39 13.14
N VAL A 96 -4.61 1.46 12.38
CA VAL A 96 -4.20 2.81 12.77
C VAL A 96 -5.44 3.65 13.03
N GLU A 97 -5.52 4.23 14.22
CA GLU A 97 -6.51 5.21 14.61
C GLU A 97 -5.88 6.59 14.68
N PHE A 98 -6.50 7.57 14.02
CA PHE A 98 -6.03 8.96 14.04
C PHE A 98 -7.16 9.93 14.37
N ASN A 99 -6.79 11.10 14.90
CA ASN A 99 -7.71 12.15 15.29
C ASN A 99 -7.51 13.38 14.41
N PRO A 100 -8.38 13.66 13.41
CA PRO A 100 -8.19 14.79 12.51
C PRO A 100 -8.18 16.12 13.28
N THR A 101 -7.35 17.07 12.83
CA THR A 101 -7.19 18.38 13.48
C THR A 101 -8.44 19.26 13.40
N VAL A 102 -9.28 19.07 12.37
CA VAL A 102 -10.48 19.87 12.10
C VAL A 102 -11.60 18.93 11.63
N PRO A 103 -12.87 19.18 12.01
CA PRO A 103 -14.03 18.42 11.54
C PRO A 103 -14.44 18.77 10.08
N HIS A 104 -13.47 18.94 9.19
CA HIS A 104 -13.70 19.15 7.76
C HIS A 104 -13.29 17.89 6.98
N CYS A 105 -14.24 17.31 6.26
CA CYS A 105 -14.14 15.98 5.64
C CYS A 105 -12.93 15.83 4.69
N SER A 106 -12.53 16.91 4.00
CA SER A 106 -11.45 16.88 3.00
C SER A 106 -10.09 16.58 3.62
N LEU A 107 -9.77 17.20 4.75
CA LEU A 107 -8.46 17.06 5.39
C LEU A 107 -8.32 15.70 6.06
N ALA A 108 -9.38 15.21 6.70
CA ALA A 108 -9.38 13.88 7.31
C ALA A 108 -9.08 12.78 6.28
N THR A 109 -9.70 12.86 5.10
CA THR A 109 -9.41 11.92 4.00
C THR A 109 -7.97 12.05 3.49
N LEU A 110 -7.46 13.28 3.33
CA LEU A 110 -6.08 13.52 2.90
C LEU A 110 -5.05 12.99 3.90
N ILE A 111 -5.26 13.23 5.20
CA ILE A 111 -4.42 12.69 6.28
C ILE A 111 -4.42 11.15 6.22
N GLY A 112 -5.59 10.54 6.07
CA GLY A 112 -5.72 9.09 5.90
C GLY A 112 -4.96 8.53 4.69
N LEU A 113 -5.01 9.25 3.55
CA LEU A 113 -4.20 8.91 2.37
C LEU A 113 -2.70 9.01 2.66
N CYS A 114 -2.25 10.07 3.35
CA CYS A 114 -0.85 10.26 3.69
C CYS A 114 -0.34 9.13 4.61
N ILE A 115 -1.11 8.75 5.63
CA ILE A 115 -0.81 7.61 6.51
C ILE A 115 -0.65 6.32 5.70
N ARG A 116 -1.62 6.02 4.82
CA ARG A 116 -1.57 4.81 3.99
C ARG A 116 -0.33 4.79 3.09
N MET A 117 -0.07 5.88 2.37
CA MET A 117 1.06 5.97 1.45
C MET A 117 2.40 5.93 2.17
N LYS A 118 2.53 6.59 3.33
CA LYS A 118 3.77 6.56 4.11
C LYS A 118 4.10 5.15 4.57
N ILE A 119 3.11 4.41 5.09
CA ILE A 119 3.29 3.01 5.50
C ILE A 119 3.62 2.12 4.29
N GLU A 120 2.86 2.21 3.20
CA GLU A 120 3.09 1.39 2.01
C GLU A 120 4.45 1.64 1.33
N ARG A 121 5.06 2.82 1.53
CA ARG A 121 6.42 3.12 1.03
C ARG A 121 7.54 2.65 1.93
N ASN A 122 7.35 2.73 3.25
CA ASN A 122 8.37 2.38 4.22
C ASN A 122 8.36 0.88 4.54
N ILE A 123 7.20 0.24 4.44
CA ILE A 123 7.04 -1.18 4.72
C ILE A 123 7.07 -2.00 3.43
N ASN A 124 8.17 -2.73 3.23
CA ASN A 124 8.42 -3.52 2.01
C ASN A 124 7.76 -4.91 2.01
N HIS A 125 6.86 -5.19 2.97
CA HIS A 125 6.20 -6.49 3.09
C HIS A 125 4.67 -6.35 3.07
N ASN A 126 3.98 -7.45 2.76
CA ASN A 126 2.53 -7.48 2.79
C ASN A 126 2.03 -7.32 4.23
N LEU A 127 1.24 -6.27 4.46
CA LEU A 127 0.50 -6.07 5.70
C LEU A 127 -0.95 -5.70 5.37
N LYS A 128 -1.87 -6.12 6.22
CA LYS A 128 -3.25 -5.64 6.16
C LYS A 128 -3.33 -4.37 6.98
N LEU A 129 -3.41 -3.23 6.31
CA LEU A 129 -3.58 -1.93 6.94
C LEU A 129 -5.05 -1.52 6.94
N ASP A 130 -5.61 -1.34 8.13
CA ASP A 130 -6.94 -0.78 8.33
C ASP A 130 -6.82 0.58 9.05
N ILE A 131 -7.31 1.66 8.44
CA ILE A 131 -7.20 3.02 9.00
C ILE A 131 -8.57 3.51 9.44
N TYR A 132 -8.66 4.05 10.65
CA TYR A 132 -9.89 4.58 11.23
C TYR A 132 -9.69 5.99 11.80
N ILE A 133 -10.71 6.81 11.66
CA ILE A 133 -10.87 8.02 12.46
C ILE A 133 -11.36 7.61 13.85
N LYS A 134 -10.82 8.26 14.88
CA LYS A 134 -11.27 8.11 16.26
C LYS A 134 -12.77 8.40 16.39
N LYS A 135 -13.50 7.49 17.04
CA LYS A 135 -14.94 7.60 17.21
C LYS A 135 -15.35 8.92 17.87
N GLY A 136 -16.31 9.59 17.26
CA GLY A 136 -16.84 10.87 17.72
C GLY A 136 -15.97 12.08 17.37
N ALA A 137 -14.85 11.89 16.65
CA ALA A 137 -14.02 13.01 16.18
C ALA A 137 -14.61 13.68 14.94
N HIS A 138 -15.43 12.98 14.15
CA HIS A 138 -15.93 13.49 12.87
C HIS A 138 -17.36 12.99 12.56
N ALA A 139 -18.22 13.88 12.02
CA ALA A 139 -19.62 13.55 11.73
C ALA A 139 -19.80 12.49 10.63
N THR A 140 -18.85 12.41 9.69
CA THR A 140 -18.83 11.45 8.57
C THR A 140 -17.71 10.41 8.70
N GLU A 141 -17.31 10.07 9.94
CA GLU A 141 -16.21 9.13 10.22
C GLU A 141 -16.35 7.80 9.47
N ASP A 142 -17.55 7.20 9.43
CA ASP A 142 -17.80 5.93 8.74
C ASP A 142 -17.59 6.00 7.23
N GLU A 143 -17.98 7.11 6.61
CA GLU A 143 -17.81 7.30 5.18
C GLU A 143 -16.33 7.45 4.83
N ILE A 144 -15.60 8.24 5.61
CA ILE A 144 -14.17 8.45 5.41
C ILE A 144 -13.39 7.16 5.66
N ASN A 145 -13.73 6.41 6.71
CA ASN A 145 -13.14 5.09 7.00
C ASN A 145 -13.34 4.13 5.82
N LYS A 146 -14.53 4.09 5.21
CA LYS A 146 -14.77 3.28 4.00
C LYS A 146 -13.92 3.76 2.83
N GLN A 147 -13.80 5.07 2.62
CA GLN A 147 -13.02 5.62 1.52
C GLN A 147 -11.52 5.33 1.65
N ILE A 148 -10.95 5.42 2.85
CA ILE A 148 -9.51 5.21 3.09
C ILE A 148 -9.12 3.73 2.98
N ASN A 149 -10.04 2.81 3.30
CA ASN A 149 -9.80 1.37 3.25
C ASN A 149 -10.15 0.72 1.90
N ASP A 150 -10.77 1.47 0.98
CA ASP A 150 -11.04 1.04 -0.38
C ASP A 150 -9.80 1.18 -1.26
N LYS A 151 -9.13 0.06 -1.56
CA LYS A 151 -7.89 0.04 -2.33
C LYS A 151 -8.04 0.59 -3.74
N GLU A 152 -9.17 0.32 -4.40
CA GLU A 152 -9.42 0.81 -5.77
C GLU A 152 -9.60 2.33 -5.76
N ARG A 153 -10.32 2.85 -4.76
CA ARG A 153 -10.49 4.29 -4.58
C ARG A 153 -9.16 5.00 -4.28
N ILE A 154 -8.31 4.42 -3.44
CA ILE A 154 -7.00 4.98 -3.13
C ILE A 154 -6.10 4.99 -4.37
N ALA A 155 -6.08 3.88 -5.13
CA ALA A 155 -5.32 3.81 -6.37
C ALA A 155 -5.77 4.90 -7.35
N ALA A 156 -7.09 5.05 -7.57
CA ALA A 156 -7.64 6.10 -8.42
C ALA A 156 -7.31 7.52 -7.91
N ALA A 157 -7.32 7.75 -6.59
CA ALA A 157 -6.95 9.04 -6.02
C ALA A 157 -5.48 9.39 -6.28
N MET A 158 -4.58 8.39 -6.26
CA MET A 158 -3.15 8.57 -6.54
C MET A 158 -2.81 8.75 -8.02
N GLU A 159 -3.75 8.48 -8.93
CA GLU A 159 -3.63 8.85 -10.35
C GLU A 159 -3.87 10.36 -10.59
N ASN A 160 -4.55 11.05 -9.65
CA ASN A 160 -4.74 12.49 -9.74
C ASN A 160 -3.42 13.21 -9.37
N PRO A 161 -2.80 13.96 -10.31
CA PRO A 161 -1.50 14.59 -10.09
C PRO A 161 -1.53 15.62 -8.95
N ASN A 162 -2.65 16.32 -8.74
CA ASN A 162 -2.78 17.32 -7.68
C ASN A 162 -2.78 16.66 -6.30
N LEU A 163 -3.58 15.60 -6.13
CA LEU A 163 -3.64 14.83 -4.88
C LEU A 163 -2.32 14.14 -4.60
N LYS A 164 -1.73 13.53 -5.63
CA LYS A 164 -0.41 12.90 -5.53
C LYS A 164 0.62 13.91 -5.04
N GLN A 165 0.78 15.05 -5.69
CA GLN A 165 1.75 16.06 -5.25
C GLN A 165 1.53 16.52 -3.80
N LEU A 166 0.28 16.71 -3.39
CA LEU A 166 -0.02 17.12 -2.02
C LEU A 166 0.36 16.03 -1.02
N VAL A 167 0.01 14.76 -1.29
CA VAL A 167 0.39 13.62 -0.45
C VAL A 167 1.91 13.45 -0.40
N GLU A 168 2.59 13.54 -1.54
CA GLU A 168 4.05 13.47 -1.65
C GLU A 168 4.73 14.52 -0.77
N ASN A 169 4.23 15.76 -0.79
CA ASN A 169 4.75 16.84 0.06
C ASN A 169 4.55 16.56 1.55
N CYS A 170 3.45 15.92 1.93
CA CYS A 170 3.15 15.59 3.33
C CYS A 170 4.02 14.45 3.86
N ILE A 171 4.40 13.50 3.01
CA ILE A 171 5.18 12.30 3.40
C ILE A 171 6.68 12.41 3.12
N LYS A 172 7.11 13.55 2.57
CA LYS A 172 8.51 13.83 2.24
C LYS A 172 9.36 13.86 3.50
N GLU A 173 10.47 13.14 3.47
CA GLU A 173 11.48 13.17 4.54
C GLU A 173 12.32 14.44 4.36
N GLU A 174 12.54 15.17 5.45
CA GLU A 174 13.56 16.22 5.44
C GLU A 174 14.91 15.57 5.63
N ASP A 175 15.80 15.78 4.66
CA ASP A 175 17.23 15.45 4.72
C ASP A 175 17.96 16.26 5.80
#